data_AF-A0A916WTB4-F1
#
_entry.id   AF-A0A916WTB4-F1
#
_cell.length_a   1.000
_cell.length_b   1.000
_cell.length_c   1.000
_cell.angle_alpha   90.00
_cell.angle_beta   90.00
_cell.angle_gamma   90.00
#
_symmetry.space_group_name_H-M   'P 1'
#
loop_
_entity.id
_entity.type
_entity.pdbx_description
1 polymer ?
#
loop_
_entity_poly.entity_id
_entity_poly.type
_entity_poly.pdbx_seq_one_letter_code
_entity_poly.pdbx_strand_id
1 'polypeptide(L)'
;MAEQRRPVEIPGAPPGVRLHAVAEEVIRTRAIAEALGETLDLPVVSIDPADAAEHFGVVAHFFGQTLTGASALTRELLAWEPAGPTLLDDIRSGAYTD
;
A
#
# COMPACT_ATOMS: atom_id res chain seq x y z
N MET A 1 27.78 0.12 -15.67
CA MET A 1 28.32 -0.56 -14.47
C MET A 1 27.15 -0.81 -13.54
N ALA A 2 26.67 -2.06 -13.47
CA ALA A 2 25.53 -2.41 -12.62
C ALA A 2 26.01 -2.47 -11.17
N GLU A 3 25.54 -1.53 -10.35
CA GLU A 3 25.68 -1.60 -8.89
C GLU A 3 24.93 -2.86 -8.43
N GLN A 4 25.68 -3.89 -8.05
CA GLN A 4 25.10 -5.12 -7.49
C GLN A 4 24.49 -4.75 -6.15
N ARG A 5 23.16 -4.53 -6.12
CA ARG A 5 22.41 -4.19 -4.91
C ARG A 5 22.69 -5.27 -3.85
N ARG A 6 23.42 -4.91 -2.79
CA ARG A 6 23.72 -5.85 -1.70
C ARG A 6 22.39 -6.31 -1.08
N PRO A 7 22.16 -7.63 -0.95
CA PRO A 7 20.96 -8.12 -0.30
C PRO A 7 20.93 -7.66 1.17
N VAL A 8 19.75 -7.28 1.63
CA VAL A 8 19.51 -7.03 3.06
C VAL A 8 19.34 -8.39 3.73
N GLU A 9 20.14 -8.66 4.76
CA GLU A 9 19.97 -9.83 5.60
C GLU A 9 18.83 -9.58 6.59
N ILE A 10 17.87 -10.51 6.65
CA ILE A 10 16.76 -10.46 7.60
C ILE A 10 16.92 -11.64 8.56
N PRO A 11 17.07 -11.40 9.87
CA PRO A 11 17.18 -12.48 10.86
C PRO A 11 16.01 -13.47 10.75
N GLY A 12 16.31 -14.76 10.71
CA GLY A 12 15.32 -15.83 10.55
C GLY A 12 14.90 -16.11 9.11
N ALA A 13 15.30 -15.29 8.14
CA ALA A 13 14.97 -15.47 6.72
C ALA A 13 16.12 -16.18 5.96
N PRO A 14 15.85 -17.19 5.11
CA PRO A 14 16.86 -17.75 4.23
C PRO A 14 17.42 -16.70 3.25
N PRO A 15 18.72 -16.75 2.89
CA PRO A 15 19.29 -15.84 1.91
C PRO A 15 18.53 -15.88 0.58
N GLY A 16 18.19 -14.70 0.04
CA GLY A 16 17.49 -14.58 -1.24
C GLY A 16 15.98 -14.84 -1.20
N VAL A 17 15.38 -15.04 -0.03
CA VAL A 17 13.92 -15.16 0.09
C VAL A 17 13.22 -13.85 -0.30
N ARG A 18 12.04 -13.96 -0.92
CA ARG A 18 11.13 -12.83 -1.14
C ARG A 18 10.04 -12.86 -0.09
N LEU A 19 9.81 -11.72 0.55
CA LEU A 19 8.82 -11.55 1.61
C LEU A 19 7.80 -10.52 1.19
N HIS A 20 6.54 -10.77 1.54
CA HIS A 20 5.48 -9.78 1.44
C HIS A 20 5.26 -9.19 2.83
N ALA A 21 5.80 -7.99 3.05
CA ALA A 21 5.63 -7.24 4.29
C ALA A 21 4.39 -6.34 4.21
N VAL A 22 3.21 -6.97 4.12
CA VAL A 22 1.91 -6.27 4.03
C VAL A 22 1.08 -6.58 5.28
N ALA A 23 0.71 -5.53 6.02
CA ALA A 23 -0.13 -5.67 7.21
C ALA A 23 -1.60 -5.91 6.83
N GLU A 24 -2.10 -5.08 5.93
CA GLU A 24 -3.45 -5.14 5.36
C GLU A 24 -3.38 -5.69 3.93
N GLU A 25 -4.09 -6.79 3.66
CA GLU A 25 -3.97 -7.52 2.39
C GLU A 25 -4.76 -6.85 1.25
N VAL A 26 -5.84 -6.13 1.58
CA VAL A 26 -6.69 -5.41 0.63
C VAL A 26 -7.26 -4.14 1.28
N ILE A 27 -7.09 -3.01 0.60
CA ILE A 27 -7.74 -1.74 0.97
C ILE A 27 -8.37 -1.16 -0.30
N ARG A 28 -9.62 -0.69 -0.20
CA ARG A 28 -10.29 -0.08 -1.36
C ARG A 28 -9.72 1.30 -1.62
N THR A 29 -9.34 1.60 -2.86
CA THR A 29 -8.92 2.95 -3.29
C THR A 29 -9.94 4.03 -2.89
N ARG A 30 -11.24 3.72 -2.98
CA ARG A 30 -12.32 4.60 -2.53
C ARG A 30 -12.20 4.96 -1.04
N ALA A 31 -11.91 4.00 -0.18
CA ALA A 31 -11.81 4.24 1.26
C ALA A 31 -10.62 5.14 1.61
N ILE A 32 -9.51 5.01 0.86
CA ILE A 32 -8.35 5.90 0.98
C ILE A 32 -8.73 7.32 0.56
N ALA A 33 -9.41 7.48 -0.58
CA ALA A 33 -9.87 8.79 -1.05
C ALA A 33 -10.85 9.46 -0.07
N GLU A 34 -11.79 8.70 0.49
CA GLU A 34 -12.73 9.17 1.53
C GLU A 34 -12.00 9.62 2.79
N ALA A 35 -11.05 8.83 3.32
CA ALA A 35 -10.28 9.22 4.50
C ALA A 35 -9.44 10.49 4.27
N LEU A 36 -8.85 10.63 3.09
CA LEU A 36 -8.11 11.84 2.72
C LEU A 36 -9.03 13.05 2.59
N GLY A 37 -10.18 12.91 1.91
CA GLY A 37 -11.15 13.99 1.74
C GLY A 37 -11.72 14.47 3.07
N GLU A 38 -12.05 13.55 3.97
CA GLU A 38 -12.48 13.86 5.35
C GLU A 38 -11.40 14.64 6.12
N THR A 39 -10.14 14.20 6.03
CA THR A 39 -9.03 14.81 6.80
C THR A 39 -8.63 16.19 6.27
N LEU A 40 -8.72 16.39 4.95
CA LEU A 40 -8.31 17.62 4.26
C LEU A 40 -9.45 18.60 4.00
N ASP A 41 -10.69 18.27 4.40
CA ASP A 41 -11.91 19.02 4.06
C ASP A 41 -12.08 19.23 2.54
N LEU A 42 -11.90 18.14 1.77
CA LEU A 42 -11.98 18.15 0.31
C LEU A 42 -13.12 17.23 -0.19
N PRO A 43 -13.84 17.63 -1.25
CA PRO A 43 -14.86 16.78 -1.84
C PRO A 43 -14.23 15.56 -2.52
N VAL A 44 -14.84 14.39 -2.33
CA VAL A 44 -14.47 13.15 -3.01
C VAL A 44 -15.47 12.89 -4.14
N VAL A 45 -14.96 12.77 -5.36
CA VAL A 45 -15.76 12.54 -6.56
C VAL A 45 -15.33 11.25 -7.24
N SER A 46 -16.31 10.52 -7.78
CA SER A 46 -16.04 9.37 -8.65
C SER A 46 -15.70 9.87 -10.06
N ILE A 47 -14.85 9.14 -10.75
CA ILE A 47 -14.47 9.39 -12.14
C ILE A 47 -14.91 8.19 -12.97
N ASP A 48 -15.40 8.45 -14.19
CA ASP A 48 -15.71 7.37 -15.12
C ASP A 48 -14.42 6.62 -15.50
N PRO A 49 -14.40 5.28 -15.52
CA PRO A 49 -13.22 4.53 -15.93
C PRO A 49 -12.64 4.94 -17.29
N ALA A 50 -13.46 5.43 -18.23
CA ALA A 50 -13.01 5.93 -19.53
C ALA A 50 -12.15 7.20 -19.43
N ASP A 51 -12.42 8.04 -18.43
CA ASP A 51 -11.74 9.33 -18.22
C ASP A 51 -10.54 9.20 -17.26
N ALA A 52 -10.38 8.04 -16.61
CA ALA A 52 -9.36 7.83 -15.57
C ALA A 52 -7.93 8.04 -16.08
N ALA A 53 -7.64 7.65 -17.33
CA ALA A 53 -6.31 7.80 -17.93
C ALA A 53 -5.95 9.28 -18.17
N GLU A 54 -6.93 10.10 -18.59
CA GLU A 54 -6.74 11.54 -18.77
C GLU A 54 -6.52 12.22 -17.41
N HIS A 55 -7.26 11.79 -16.38
CA HIS A 55 -7.18 12.40 -15.05
C HIS A 55 -5.93 12.01 -14.25
N PHE A 56 -5.59 10.72 -14.19
CA PHE A 56 -4.51 10.19 -13.33
C PHE A 56 -3.23 9.84 -14.09
N GLY A 57 -3.21 9.95 -15.42
CA GLY A 57 -2.07 9.56 -16.24
C GLY A 57 -1.65 8.10 -16.02
N VAL A 58 -0.34 7.86 -15.85
CA VAL A 58 0.22 6.51 -15.67
C VAL A 58 -0.33 5.77 -14.44
N VAL A 59 -0.83 6.50 -13.44
CA VAL A 59 -1.34 5.91 -12.19
C VAL A 59 -2.72 5.30 -12.37
N ALA A 60 -3.49 5.75 -13.36
CA ALA A 60 -4.82 5.21 -13.70
C ALA A 60 -4.80 3.69 -13.87
N HIS A 61 -3.73 3.16 -14.47
CA HIS A 61 -3.54 1.73 -14.66
C HIS A 61 -3.56 0.95 -13.35
N PHE A 62 -2.94 1.47 -12.30
CA PHE A 62 -2.89 0.81 -11.00
C PHE A 62 -4.23 0.92 -10.25
N PHE A 63 -4.89 2.09 -10.30
CA PHE A 63 -6.20 2.25 -9.66
C PHE A 63 -7.32 1.45 -10.34
N GLY A 64 -7.19 1.16 -11.63
CA GLY A 64 -8.10 0.26 -12.35
C GLY A 64 -7.88 -1.24 -12.06
N GLN A 65 -6.84 -1.61 -11.31
CA GLN A 65 -6.50 -2.99 -11.02
C GLN A 65 -6.78 -3.36 -9.56
N THR A 66 -7.14 -4.62 -9.35
CA THR A 66 -7.12 -5.22 -8.01
C THR A 66 -5.71 -5.74 -7.73
N LEU A 67 -4.96 -4.96 -6.94
CA LEU A 67 -3.64 -5.37 -6.44
C LEU A 67 -3.84 -5.95 -5.04
N THR A 68 -3.40 -7.19 -4.84
CA THR A 68 -3.50 -7.88 -3.55
C THR A 68 -2.11 -8.32 -3.09
N GLY A 69 -1.87 -8.22 -1.79
CA GLY A 69 -0.72 -8.81 -1.13
C GLY A 69 -1.18 -9.87 -0.14
N ALA A 70 -0.30 -10.82 0.16
CA ALA A 70 -0.56 -11.82 1.20
C ALA A 70 0.68 -11.94 2.08
N SER A 71 0.53 -11.85 3.40
CA SER A 71 1.67 -11.90 4.34
C SER A 71 1.75 -13.18 5.16
N ALA A 72 0.81 -14.11 5.02
CA ALA A 72 0.76 -15.36 5.80
C ALA A 72 2.12 -16.09 5.88
N LEU A 73 2.79 -16.28 4.74
CA LEU A 73 4.11 -16.94 4.70
C LEU A 73 5.21 -16.12 5.39
N THR A 74 5.19 -14.79 5.26
CA THR A 74 6.13 -13.90 5.95
C THR A 74 5.95 -13.99 7.45
N ARG A 75 4.69 -13.97 7.92
CA ARG A 75 4.34 -14.06 9.34
C ARG A 75 4.73 -15.41 9.93
N GLU A 76 4.44 -16.51 9.22
CA GLU A 76 4.82 -17.86 9.62
C GLU A 76 6.34 -18.02 9.70
N LEU A 77 7.07 -17.59 8.66
CA LEU A 77 8.52 -17.73 8.59
C LEU A 77 9.24 -16.94 9.67
N LEU A 78 8.79 -15.70 9.93
CA LEU A 78 9.50 -14.77 10.80
C LEU A 78 8.88 -14.62 12.20
N ALA A 79 7.78 -15.32 12.48
CA ALA A 79 6.92 -15.05 13.63
C ALA A 79 6.59 -13.54 13.77
N TRP A 80 6.49 -12.85 12.64
CA TRP A 80 6.23 -11.42 12.58
C TRP A 80 4.74 -11.15 12.66
N GLU A 81 4.34 -10.23 13.54
CA GLU A 81 2.99 -9.68 13.59
C GLU A 81 3.06 -8.17 13.37
N PRO A 82 2.27 -7.58 12.44
CA PRO A 82 2.22 -6.13 12.28
C PRO A 82 1.75 -5.46 13.56
N ALA A 83 2.44 -4.38 13.96
CA ALA A 83 2.14 -3.63 15.17
C ALA A 83 1.79 -2.15 14.92
N GLY A 84 1.79 -1.72 13.66
CA GLY A 84 1.40 -0.37 13.28
C GLY A 84 -0.12 -0.20 13.18
N PRO A 85 -0.60 1.05 13.11
CA PRO A 85 -2.00 1.33 12.80
C PRO A 85 -2.37 0.88 11.39
N THR A 86 -3.67 0.85 11.10
CA THR A 86 -4.14 0.66 9.72
C THR A 86 -3.86 1.92 8.89
N LEU A 87 -3.78 1.79 7.56
CA LEU A 87 -3.58 2.93 6.67
C LEU A 87 -4.65 4.02 6.87
N LEU A 88 -5.90 3.62 7.08
CA LEU A 88 -7.00 4.57 7.29
C LEU A 88 -6.89 5.29 8.63
N ASP A 89 -6.40 4.61 9.67
CA ASP A 89 -6.16 5.23 10.97
C ASP A 89 -4.99 6.23 10.88
N ASP A 90 -3.90 5.87 10.17
CA ASP A 90 -2.76 6.77 9.94
C ASP A 90 -3.16 8.03 9.16
N ILE A 91 -3.99 7.88 8.12
CA ILE A 91 -4.53 9.03 7.36
C ILE A 91 -5.33 9.94 8.29
N ARG A 92 -6.26 9.38 9.08
CA ARG A 92 -7.11 10.17 9.97
C ARG A 92 -6.37 10.77 11.15
N SER A 93 -5.22 10.21 11.55
CA SER A 93 -4.36 10.82 12.56
C SER A 93 -3.51 11.96 12.01
N GLY A 94 -3.57 12.23 10.69
CA GLY A 94 -2.85 13.31 10.03
C GLY A 94 -1.44 12.95 9.57
N ALA A 95 -1.05 11.67 9.59
CA ALA A 95 0.32 11.24 9.25
C ALA A 95 0.74 11.54 7.80
N TYR A 96 -0.22 11.92 6.95
CA TYR A 96 -0.03 12.22 5.52
C TYR A 96 -0.48 13.63 5.13
N THR A 97 -0.79 14.50 6.11
CA THR A 97 -1.40 15.82 5.85
C THR A 97 -0.59 17.00 6.39
N ASP A 98 0.61 16.74 6.93
CA ASP A 98 1.57 17.76 7.38
C ASP A 98 2.37 18.39 6.23
#